data_AF-A0AAW1QND3-F1
#
_entry.id   AF-A0AAW1QND3-F1
#
_cell.length_a   1.000
_cell.length_b   1.000
_cell.length_c   1.000
_cell.angle_alpha   90.00
_cell.angle_beta   90.00
_cell.angle_gamma   90.00
#
_symmetry.space_group_name_H-M   'P 1'
#
loop_
_entity.id
_entity.type
_entity.pdbx_description
1 polymer ?
#
loop_
_entity_poly.entity_id
_entity_poly.type
_entity_poly.pdbx_seq_one_letter_code
_entity_poly.pdbx_strand_id
1 'polypeptide(L)'
;MLEEDHADLLEEIEELAAHIQMEKTVGSAKHLEDHCRTVLSGLCTGRSLELQTCIETVFLLPLHPDLLSSMSLYHVHEDHALSSMMAGLISGTCQVDKLSDEAVVKALPRRSTSRRSSLRSNSSASRSVPRDVATLCTLPPNLRKSDLQGAADALARLEFIRCPLEALTCLSEAYQALSLTVRLTRFGKGAEDGGSADELLPLFIAALILAQPQGLMSLLHYVRTFHLAGNWAGQDGFQLATLEAAISFLMQHLPPELMPPPSSYHDTSESHSLVAEAPGMSILEALLDEDGPLSFGSGKY
;
A
#
# COMPACT_ATOMS: atom_id res chain seq x y z
N MET A 1 35.19 -4.03 -12.76
CA MET A 1 34.27 -5.06 -13.30
C MET A 1 32.87 -4.84 -12.77
N LEU A 2 32.52 -5.09 -11.50
CA LEU A 2 31.14 -4.83 -11.03
C LEU A 2 30.68 -3.36 -11.21
N GLU A 3 31.55 -2.37 -11.00
CA GLU A 3 31.18 -0.96 -11.14
C GLU A 3 30.92 -0.50 -12.58
N GLU A 4 31.57 -1.10 -13.59
CA GLU A 4 31.33 -0.76 -15.01
C GLU A 4 30.00 -1.35 -15.48
N ASP A 5 29.72 -2.62 -15.15
CA ASP A 5 28.47 -3.29 -15.52
C ASP A 5 27.22 -2.59 -14.95
N HIS A 6 27.36 -1.85 -13.84
CA HIS A 6 26.28 -1.05 -13.27
C HIS A 6 26.04 0.27 -13.99
N ALA A 7 27.08 0.91 -14.55
CA ALA A 7 26.95 2.20 -15.22
C ALA A 7 26.21 2.05 -16.55
N ASP A 8 26.61 1.08 -17.37
CA ASP A 8 25.98 0.79 -18.66
C ASP A 8 24.49 0.44 -18.49
N LEU A 9 24.18 -0.32 -17.43
CA LEU A 9 22.81 -0.68 -17.10
C LEU A 9 21.96 0.55 -16.69
N LEU A 10 22.53 1.48 -15.92
CA LEU A 10 21.79 2.67 -15.51
C LEU A 10 21.48 3.56 -16.72
N GLU A 11 22.42 3.70 -17.66
CA GLU A 11 22.19 4.41 -18.91
C GLU A 11 21.07 3.74 -19.74
N GLU A 12 21.09 2.42 -19.88
CA GLU A 12 20.02 1.66 -20.55
C GLU A 12 18.65 1.88 -19.89
N ILE A 13 18.59 1.88 -18.55
CA ILE A 13 17.35 2.10 -17.80
C ILE A 13 16.81 3.52 -18.01
N GLU A 14 17.69 4.52 -18.02
CA GLU A 14 17.32 5.91 -18.24
C GLU A 14 16.80 6.13 -19.67
N GLU A 15 17.45 5.53 -20.68
CA GLU A 15 17.01 5.57 -22.07
C GLU A 15 15.64 4.90 -22.26
N LEU A 16 15.43 3.73 -21.66
CA LEU A 16 14.15 3.02 -21.69
C LEU A 16 13.04 3.83 -21.02
N ALA A 17 13.31 4.42 -19.85
CA ALA A 17 12.33 5.26 -19.15
C ALA A 17 11.96 6.50 -19.99
N ALA A 18 12.95 7.14 -20.63
CA ALA A 18 12.71 8.27 -21.53
C ALA A 18 11.88 7.88 -22.76
N HIS A 19 12.15 6.71 -23.34
CA HIS A 19 11.39 6.19 -24.48
C HIS A 19 9.92 5.98 -24.13
N ILE A 20 9.64 5.32 -23.01
CA ILE A 20 8.27 5.09 -22.51
C ILE A 20 7.54 6.42 -22.28
N GLN A 21 8.24 7.42 -21.77
CA GLN A 21 7.67 8.73 -21.51
C GLN A 21 7.29 9.47 -22.80
N MET A 22 8.01 9.22 -23.91
CA MET A 22 7.63 9.73 -25.23
C MET A 22 6.39 9.02 -25.79
N GLU A 23 6.31 7.69 -25.65
CA GLU A 23 5.19 6.88 -26.15
C GLU A 23 3.87 7.14 -25.41
N LYS A 24 3.94 7.58 -24.14
CA LYS A 24 2.78 7.96 -23.32
C LYS A 24 1.83 8.93 -24.02
N THR A 25 2.32 9.79 -24.91
CA THR A 25 1.48 10.76 -25.63
C THR A 25 0.43 10.13 -26.55
N VAL A 26 0.55 8.83 -26.85
CA VAL A 26 -0.26 8.13 -27.85
C VAL A 26 -1.14 7.01 -27.23
N GLY A 27 -0.80 6.53 -26.03
CA GLY A 27 -1.39 5.33 -25.43
C GLY A 27 -2.50 5.56 -24.39
N SER A 28 -3.30 4.52 -24.15
CA SER A 28 -4.20 4.47 -22.99
C SER A 28 -3.42 4.21 -21.69
N ALA A 29 -3.99 4.60 -20.54
CA ALA A 29 -3.35 4.46 -19.23
C ALA A 29 -3.02 2.99 -18.88
N LYS A 30 -3.89 2.06 -19.29
CA LYS A 30 -3.65 0.60 -19.18
C LYS A 30 -2.49 0.13 -20.03
N HIS A 31 -2.33 0.69 -21.24
CA HIS A 31 -1.22 0.31 -22.12
C HIS A 31 0.13 0.71 -21.51
N LEU A 32 0.22 1.90 -20.90
CA LEU A 32 1.41 2.33 -20.17
C LEU A 32 1.75 1.37 -19.01
N GLU A 33 0.74 0.97 -18.23
CA GLU A 33 0.91 0.00 -17.14
C GLU A 33 1.46 -1.34 -17.65
N ASP A 34 0.80 -1.94 -18.63
CA ASP A 34 1.19 -3.24 -19.19
C ASP A 34 2.60 -3.19 -19.82
N HIS A 35 2.94 -2.09 -20.49
CA HIS A 35 4.25 -1.88 -21.11
C HIS A 35 5.34 -1.76 -20.04
N CYS A 36 5.16 -0.89 -19.04
CA CYS A 36 6.10 -0.74 -17.92
C CYS A 36 6.32 -2.06 -17.17
N ARG A 37 5.25 -2.82 -16.91
CA ARG A 37 5.35 -4.13 -16.24
C ARG A 37 6.17 -5.13 -17.07
N THR A 38 5.96 -5.15 -18.38
CA THR A 38 6.68 -6.06 -19.29
C THR A 38 8.17 -5.73 -19.33
N VAL A 39 8.52 -4.44 -19.49
CA VAL A 39 9.91 -3.98 -19.52
C VAL A 39 10.59 -4.26 -18.17
N LEU A 40 9.95 -3.90 -17.06
CA LEU A 40 10.52 -4.10 -15.72
C LEU A 40 10.76 -5.59 -15.42
N SER A 41 9.83 -6.47 -15.81
CA SER A 41 10.00 -7.93 -15.67
C SER A 41 11.18 -8.46 -16.49
N GLY A 42 11.32 -8.00 -17.73
CA GLY A 42 12.47 -8.33 -18.58
C GLY A 42 13.79 -7.90 -17.95
N LEU A 43 13.85 -6.65 -17.46
CA LEU A 43 15.04 -6.11 -16.80
C LEU A 43 15.39 -6.89 -15.53
N CYS A 44 14.41 -7.33 -14.73
CA CYS A 44 14.68 -8.02 -13.46
C CYS A 44 15.07 -9.51 -13.61
N THR A 45 14.77 -10.14 -14.75
CA THR A 45 14.93 -11.59 -14.93
C THR A 45 16.39 -12.02 -14.80
N GLY A 46 16.66 -13.00 -13.91
CA GLY A 46 17.99 -13.57 -13.69
C GLY A 46 18.96 -12.71 -12.88
N ARG A 47 18.53 -11.55 -12.36
CA ARG A 47 19.37 -10.62 -11.60
C ARG A 47 19.26 -10.83 -10.09
N SER A 48 20.25 -10.34 -9.33
CA SER A 48 20.20 -10.37 -7.87
C SER A 48 19.10 -9.46 -7.31
N LEU A 49 18.67 -9.73 -6.07
CA LEU A 49 17.63 -8.96 -5.40
C LEU A 49 18.00 -7.47 -5.25
N GLU A 50 19.25 -7.17 -4.92
CA GLU A 50 19.75 -5.80 -4.79
C GLU A 50 19.67 -5.06 -6.12
N LEU A 51 20.01 -5.74 -7.22
CA LEU A 51 19.96 -5.15 -8.55
C LEU A 51 18.53 -4.94 -9.03
N GLN A 52 17.63 -5.91 -8.79
CA GLN A 52 16.20 -5.74 -9.07
C GLN A 52 15.61 -4.54 -8.33
N THR A 53 15.97 -4.36 -7.06
CA THR A 53 15.54 -3.23 -6.24
C THR A 53 16.05 -1.89 -6.80
N CYS A 54 17.29 -1.87 -7.27
CA CYS A 54 17.90 -0.70 -7.91
C CYS A 54 17.18 -0.36 -9.23
N ILE A 55 16.99 -1.36 -10.10
CA ILE A 55 16.27 -1.23 -11.38
C ILE A 55 14.86 -0.67 -11.13
N GLU A 56 14.09 -1.30 -10.23
CA GLU A 56 12.73 -0.86 -9.87
C GLU A 56 12.70 0.61 -9.44
N THR A 57 13.63 1.00 -8.56
CA THR A 57 13.68 2.37 -8.04
C THR A 57 14.04 3.38 -9.13
N VAL A 58 15.09 3.12 -9.91
CA VAL A 58 15.57 4.07 -10.93
C VAL A 58 14.58 4.17 -12.10
N PHE A 59 14.07 3.03 -12.56
CA PHE A 59 13.13 2.96 -13.68
C PHE A 59 11.77 3.60 -13.36
N LEU A 60 11.22 3.34 -12.16
CA LEU A 60 9.88 3.85 -11.82
C LEU A 60 9.88 5.31 -11.38
N LEU A 61 10.99 5.84 -10.87
CA LEU A 61 11.07 7.20 -10.35
C LEU A 61 10.56 8.28 -11.34
N PRO A 62 11.00 8.33 -12.62
CA PRO A 62 10.49 9.30 -13.58
C PRO A 62 9.04 9.03 -14.04
N LEU A 63 8.58 7.78 -13.95
CA LEU A 63 7.26 7.34 -14.41
C LEU A 63 6.19 7.38 -13.30
N HIS A 64 6.61 7.51 -12.04
CA HIS A 64 5.76 7.38 -10.87
C HIS A 64 4.52 8.29 -10.89
N PRO A 65 4.62 9.61 -11.16
CA PRO A 65 3.44 10.49 -11.16
C PRO A 65 2.38 10.03 -12.16
N ASP A 66 2.83 9.50 -13.30
CA ASP A 66 1.96 9.09 -14.40
C ASP A 66 1.29 7.75 -14.13
N LEU A 67 2.07 6.79 -13.62
CA LEU A 67 1.56 5.49 -13.21
C LEU A 67 0.57 5.63 -12.06
N LEU A 68 0.89 6.39 -11.02
CA LEU A 68 -0.02 6.60 -9.89
C LEU A 68 -1.28 7.37 -10.30
N SER A 69 -1.15 8.38 -11.17
CA SER A 69 -2.32 9.09 -11.73
C SER A 69 -3.22 8.16 -12.53
N SER A 70 -2.63 7.25 -13.32
CA SER A 70 -3.38 6.19 -14.02
C SER A 70 -4.15 5.31 -13.03
N MET A 71 -3.48 4.81 -11.98
CA MET A 71 -4.10 3.99 -10.94
C MET A 71 -5.25 4.72 -10.22
N SER A 72 -5.07 6.02 -10.00
CA SER A 72 -6.05 6.89 -9.36
C SER A 72 -7.34 7.03 -10.16
N LEU A 73 -7.31 6.89 -11.48
CA LEU A 73 -8.53 6.88 -12.30
C LEU A 73 -9.42 5.66 -12.02
N TYR A 74 -8.82 4.52 -11.70
CA TYR A 74 -9.57 3.29 -11.41
C TYR A 74 -10.18 3.29 -10.01
N HIS A 75 -9.50 3.93 -9.04
CA HIS A 75 -9.86 3.87 -7.61
C HIS A 75 -10.32 5.21 -7.02
N VAL A 76 -10.63 6.20 -7.87
CA VAL A 76 -10.95 7.58 -7.44
C VAL A 76 -12.09 7.62 -6.42
N HIS A 77 -13.10 6.76 -6.59
CA HIS A 77 -14.27 6.75 -5.73
C HIS A 77 -13.97 6.09 -4.38
N GLU A 78 -13.27 4.96 -4.39
CA GLU A 78 -12.84 4.25 -3.18
C GLU A 78 -11.88 5.12 -2.35
N ASP A 79 -10.90 5.74 -3.00
CA ASP A 79 -9.93 6.62 -2.33
C ASP A 79 -10.61 7.84 -1.72
N HIS A 80 -11.55 8.46 -2.45
CA HIS A 80 -12.33 9.57 -1.92
C HIS A 80 -13.22 9.14 -0.73
N ALA A 81 -13.87 7.97 -0.82
CA ALA A 81 -14.73 7.44 0.23
C ALA A 81 -13.93 7.13 1.51
N LEU A 82 -12.78 6.45 1.38
CA LEU A 82 -11.88 6.16 2.49
C LEU A 82 -11.37 7.43 3.16
N SER A 83 -10.87 8.40 2.38
CA SER A 83 -10.38 9.67 2.88
C SER A 83 -11.47 10.45 3.64
N SER A 84 -12.68 10.53 3.05
CA SER A 84 -13.84 11.17 3.65
C SER A 84 -14.26 10.50 4.97
N MET A 85 -14.25 9.17 5.02
CA MET A 85 -14.58 8.42 6.23
C MET A 85 -13.55 8.64 7.33
N MET A 86 -12.25 8.53 7.03
CA MET A 86 -11.18 8.76 8.01
C MET A 86 -11.25 10.18 8.59
N ALA A 87 -11.45 11.19 7.74
CA ALA A 87 -11.67 12.58 8.17
C ALA A 87 -12.94 12.73 9.02
N GLY A 88 -14.00 12.02 8.65
CA GLY A 88 -15.24 11.96 9.40
C GLY A 88 -15.08 11.40 10.81
N LEU A 89 -14.28 10.33 10.95
CA LEU A 89 -13.98 9.69 12.24
C LEU A 89 -13.14 10.58 13.16
N ILE A 90 -12.15 11.30 12.61
CA ILE A 90 -11.34 12.25 13.39
C ILE A 90 -12.17 13.46 13.83
N SER A 91 -12.99 14.01 12.93
CA SER A 91 -13.82 15.18 13.22
C SER A 91 -15.05 14.87 14.08
N GLY A 92 -15.37 13.59 14.28
CA GLY A 92 -16.58 13.13 14.98
C GLY A 92 -17.87 13.34 14.18
N THR A 93 -17.77 13.58 12.88
CA THR A 93 -18.93 13.71 11.98
C THR A 93 -19.43 12.34 11.49
N CYS A 94 -18.55 11.34 11.42
CA CYS A 94 -18.91 9.94 11.19
C CYS A 94 -19.21 9.24 12.54
N GLN A 95 -20.45 8.78 12.74
CA GLN A 95 -20.85 8.09 13.98
C GLN A 95 -20.76 6.57 13.80
N VAL A 96 -19.82 5.95 14.52
CA VAL A 96 -19.58 4.49 14.49
C VAL A 96 -20.81 3.70 14.94
N ASP A 97 -21.61 4.23 15.87
CA ASP A 97 -22.81 3.55 16.38
C ASP A 97 -23.82 3.23 15.26
N LYS A 98 -23.89 4.06 14.21
CA LYS A 98 -24.76 3.83 13.05
C LYS A 98 -24.25 2.74 12.11
N LEU A 99 -22.95 2.46 12.14
CA LEU A 99 -22.31 1.44 11.29
C LEU A 99 -22.54 0.04 11.85
N SER A 100 -22.72 -0.10 13.18
CA SER A 100 -22.87 -1.42 13.81
C SER A 100 -24.30 -1.98 13.80
N ASP A 101 -25.32 -1.12 13.68
CA ASP A 101 -26.72 -1.54 13.82
C ASP A 101 -27.22 -2.42 12.65
N GLU A 102 -26.53 -2.43 11.49
CA GLU A 102 -26.86 -3.32 10.37
C GLU A 102 -26.10 -4.66 10.39
N ALA A 103 -25.03 -4.79 11.17
CA ALA A 103 -24.08 -5.91 11.10
C ALA A 103 -24.03 -6.80 12.34
N VAL A 104 -25.18 -7.08 12.97
CA VAL A 104 -25.35 -7.99 14.13
C VAL A 104 -25.14 -7.29 15.49
N VAL A 105 -26.25 -7.00 16.19
CA VAL A 105 -26.56 -7.43 17.58
C VAL A 105 -27.87 -6.77 18.04
N LYS A 106 -28.94 -7.58 18.14
CA LYS A 106 -30.05 -7.32 19.06
C LYS A 106 -29.52 -7.49 20.50
N ALA A 107 -29.03 -6.44 21.14
CA ALA A 107 -28.86 -6.46 22.60
C ALA A 107 -28.88 -5.07 23.25
N LEU A 108 -29.91 -4.90 24.09
CA LEU A 108 -30.08 -3.97 25.22
C LEU A 108 -30.38 -2.47 24.93
N PRO A 109 -31.42 -1.91 25.57
CA PRO A 109 -31.81 -0.51 25.42
C PRO A 109 -30.81 0.40 26.15
N ARG A 110 -30.11 1.25 25.40
CA ARG A 110 -29.24 2.28 25.98
C ARG A 110 -30.00 3.60 26.16
N ARG A 111 -29.98 4.09 27.40
CA ARG A 111 -30.53 5.36 27.87
C ARG A 111 -29.86 6.52 27.15
N SER A 112 -30.66 7.33 26.45
CA SER A 112 -30.25 8.56 25.77
C SER A 112 -29.77 9.61 26.78
N THR A 113 -28.47 9.92 26.77
CA THR A 113 -27.91 11.04 27.53
C THR A 113 -27.69 12.26 26.62
N SER A 114 -28.30 13.37 27.03
CA SER A 114 -28.25 14.71 26.42
C SER A 114 -26.83 15.16 26.07
N ARG A 115 -26.59 15.48 24.79
CA ARG A 115 -25.34 16.10 24.30
C ARG A 115 -25.32 17.60 24.63
N ARG A 116 -24.44 18.01 25.54
CA ARG A 116 -23.99 19.41 25.69
C ARG A 116 -22.74 19.60 24.85
N SER A 117 -22.82 20.42 23.81
CA SER A 117 -21.68 20.86 23.00
C SER A 117 -20.82 21.83 23.82
N SER A 118 -19.63 21.39 24.21
CA SER A 118 -18.60 22.22 24.83
C SER A 118 -17.49 22.42 23.80
N LEU A 119 -17.48 23.56 23.12
CA LEU A 119 -16.34 24.01 22.33
C LEU A 119 -15.24 24.40 23.32
N ARG A 120 -14.31 23.47 23.57
CA ARG A 120 -13.16 23.69 24.46
C ARG A 120 -11.90 23.87 23.62
N SER A 121 -11.15 24.90 23.98
CA SER A 121 -9.94 25.40 23.34
C SER A 121 -8.79 24.39 23.34
N ASN A 122 -8.09 24.38 22.21
CA ASN A 122 -6.86 23.63 21.91
C ASN A 122 -5.72 24.05 22.86
N SER A 123 -5.47 23.27 23.91
CA SER A 123 -4.20 23.30 24.63
C SER A 123 -3.66 21.88 24.77
N SER A 124 -2.43 21.66 24.26
CA SER A 124 -1.69 20.39 24.30
C SER A 124 -2.52 19.19 23.84
N ALA A 125 -2.71 19.10 22.51
CA ALA A 125 -3.43 18.04 21.81
C ALA A 125 -3.13 16.67 22.43
N SER A 126 -4.14 16.10 23.07
CA SER A 126 -4.06 14.80 23.71
C SER A 126 -3.66 13.77 22.66
N ARG A 127 -2.49 13.16 22.81
CA ARG A 127 -1.94 12.06 21.98
C ARG A 127 -2.74 10.77 22.06
N SER A 128 -3.97 10.84 22.55
CA SER A 128 -4.86 9.72 22.74
C SER A 128 -5.70 9.49 21.49
N VAL A 129 -5.89 8.23 21.12
CA VAL A 129 -6.78 7.83 20.03
C VAL A 129 -8.20 8.39 20.27
N PRO A 130 -8.83 9.06 19.27
CA PRO A 130 -10.20 9.51 19.38
C PRO A 130 -11.14 8.37 19.76
N ARG A 131 -12.17 8.67 20.57
CA ARG A 131 -13.07 7.65 21.12
C ARG A 131 -13.76 6.82 20.03
N ASP A 132 -14.15 7.46 18.95
CA ASP A 132 -14.86 6.82 17.85
C ASP A 132 -13.93 5.86 17.10
N VAL A 133 -12.70 6.30 16.80
CA VAL A 133 -11.63 5.44 16.23
C VAL A 133 -11.33 4.25 17.13
N ALA A 134 -11.16 4.47 18.44
CA ALA A 134 -10.91 3.39 19.40
C ALA A 134 -12.09 2.40 19.53
N THR A 135 -13.32 2.87 19.31
CA THR A 135 -14.53 2.04 19.34
C THR A 135 -14.63 1.21 18.06
N LEU A 136 -14.44 1.84 16.90
CA LEU A 136 -14.44 1.18 15.60
C LEU A 136 -13.39 0.06 15.54
N CYS A 137 -12.17 0.36 15.97
CA CYS A 137 -11.07 -0.60 15.96
C CYS A 137 -11.12 -1.59 17.13
N THR A 138 -12.15 -1.55 17.99
CA THR A 138 -12.28 -2.43 19.17
C THR A 138 -11.08 -2.41 20.12
N LEU A 139 -10.38 -1.27 20.24
CA LEU A 139 -9.15 -1.18 21.02
C LEU A 139 -9.42 -1.47 22.51
N PRO A 140 -8.63 -2.35 23.15
CA PRO A 140 -8.78 -2.63 24.57
C PRO A 140 -8.39 -1.39 25.40
N PRO A 141 -8.97 -1.21 26.60
CA PRO A 141 -8.86 0.05 27.35
C PRO A 141 -7.41 0.51 27.64
N ASN A 142 -6.49 -0.43 27.81
CA ASN A 142 -5.06 -0.16 28.00
C ASN A 142 -4.41 0.44 26.75
N LEU A 143 -4.83 0.04 25.54
CA LEU A 143 -4.29 0.53 24.28
C LEU A 143 -4.93 1.84 23.79
N ARG A 144 -6.07 2.25 24.35
CA ARG A 144 -6.71 3.53 24.00
C ARG A 144 -5.89 4.77 24.37
N LYS A 145 -4.99 4.61 25.32
CA LYS A 145 -4.08 5.66 25.80
C LYS A 145 -2.69 5.56 25.16
N SER A 146 -2.49 4.61 24.26
CA SER A 146 -1.25 4.45 23.53
C SER A 146 -0.98 5.66 22.65
N ASP A 147 0.28 6.07 22.61
CA ASP A 147 0.77 7.04 21.65
C ASP A 147 1.00 6.33 20.31
N LEU A 148 0.15 6.62 19.32
CA LEU A 148 0.25 6.05 17.97
C LEU A 148 0.95 7.00 16.98
N GLN A 149 1.49 8.13 17.45
CA GLN A 149 2.00 9.17 16.55
C GLN A 149 3.13 8.67 15.67
N GLY A 150 4.09 7.91 16.21
CA GLY A 150 5.21 7.39 15.41
C GLY A 150 4.75 6.47 14.27
N ALA A 151 3.71 5.67 14.49
CA ALA A 151 3.14 4.84 13.44
C ALA A 151 2.33 5.68 12.43
N ALA A 152 1.57 6.66 12.91
CA ALA A 152 0.81 7.57 12.05
C ALA A 152 1.73 8.43 11.17
N ASP A 153 2.84 8.94 11.71
CA ASP A 153 3.84 9.72 10.96
C ASP A 153 4.47 8.88 9.84
N ALA A 154 4.81 7.61 10.12
CA ALA A 154 5.34 6.71 9.11
C ALA A 154 4.30 6.43 7.99
N LEU A 155 3.04 6.20 8.36
CA LEU A 155 1.95 5.97 7.41
C LEU A 155 1.58 7.22 6.61
N ALA A 156 1.70 8.42 7.18
CA ALA A 156 1.41 9.68 6.47
C ALA A 156 2.38 9.90 5.30
N ARG A 157 3.60 9.36 5.37
CA ARG A 157 4.57 9.43 4.26
C ARG A 157 4.17 8.60 3.04
N LEU A 158 3.17 7.72 3.15
CA LEU A 158 2.63 6.98 2.00
C LEU A 158 2.11 7.91 0.90
N GLU A 159 1.70 9.15 1.23
CA GLU A 159 1.28 10.16 0.26
C GLU A 159 2.42 10.67 -0.65
N PHE A 160 3.67 10.54 -0.20
CA PHE A 160 4.85 11.12 -0.86
C PHE A 160 5.82 10.07 -1.40
N ILE A 161 5.41 8.81 -1.48
CA ILE A 161 6.25 7.74 -2.02
C ILE A 161 6.52 7.96 -3.50
N ARG A 162 7.66 7.47 -3.98
CA ARG A 162 8.08 7.58 -5.38
C ARG A 162 8.32 6.23 -6.04
N CYS A 163 8.43 5.18 -5.24
CA CYS A 163 8.53 3.80 -5.71
C CYS A 163 7.87 2.84 -4.70
N PRO A 164 7.53 1.60 -5.11
CA PRO A 164 6.89 0.64 -4.23
C PRO A 164 7.71 0.29 -2.98
N LEU A 165 9.04 0.23 -3.10
CA LEU A 165 9.94 -0.03 -1.97
C LEU A 165 9.81 1.03 -0.86
N GLU A 166 9.66 2.32 -1.21
CA GLU A 166 9.46 3.39 -0.23
C GLU A 166 8.14 3.19 0.55
N ALA A 167 7.10 2.67 -0.11
CA ALA A 167 5.83 2.33 0.55
C ALA A 167 6.02 1.21 1.59
N LEU A 168 6.68 0.12 1.21
CA LEU A 168 6.96 -1.00 2.12
C LEU A 168 7.85 -0.56 3.30
N THR A 169 8.81 0.32 3.05
CA THR A 169 9.64 0.90 4.11
C THR A 169 8.78 1.67 5.11
N CYS A 170 7.84 2.49 4.65
CA CYS A 170 6.90 3.20 5.51
C CYS A 170 6.00 2.25 6.31
N LEU A 171 5.50 1.17 5.69
CA LEU A 171 4.72 0.13 6.38
C LEU A 171 5.55 -0.57 7.46
N SER A 172 6.82 -0.86 7.17
CA SER A 172 7.74 -1.48 8.12
C SER A 172 8.03 -0.62 9.33
N GLU A 173 8.30 0.67 9.11
CA GLU A 173 8.50 1.64 10.19
C GLU A 173 7.24 1.79 11.05
N ALA A 174 6.06 1.87 10.43
CA ALA A 174 4.79 1.91 11.16
C ALA A 174 4.62 0.68 12.05
N TYR A 175 4.90 -0.51 11.51
CA TYR A 175 4.82 -1.77 12.23
C TYR A 175 5.77 -1.86 13.42
N GLN A 176 7.01 -1.40 13.25
CA GLN A 176 8.00 -1.35 14.33
C GLN A 176 7.55 -0.40 15.44
N ALA A 177 7.01 0.77 15.08
CA ALA A 177 6.47 1.73 16.04
C ALA A 177 5.30 1.13 16.84
N LEU A 178 4.37 0.43 16.17
CA LEU A 178 3.25 -0.24 16.85
C LEU A 178 3.71 -1.36 17.78
N SER A 179 4.67 -2.17 17.34
CA SER A 179 5.24 -3.26 18.14
C SER A 179 5.91 -2.73 19.41
N LEU A 180 6.62 -1.61 19.31
CA LEU A 180 7.18 -0.91 20.46
C LEU A 180 6.08 -0.41 21.41
N THR A 181 5.01 0.17 20.88
CA THR A 181 3.86 0.64 21.67
C THR A 181 3.17 -0.51 22.41
N VAL A 182 2.98 -1.67 21.79
CA VAL A 182 2.43 -2.86 22.45
C VAL A 182 3.35 -3.34 23.56
N ARG A 183 4.67 -3.38 23.33
CA ARG A 183 5.65 -3.76 24.36
C ARG A 183 5.62 -2.80 25.55
N LEU A 184 5.62 -1.50 25.30
CA LEU A 184 5.59 -0.46 26.34
C LEU A 184 4.32 -0.51 27.20
N THR A 185 3.16 -0.82 26.61
CA THR A 185 1.91 -0.95 27.35
C THR A 185 1.79 -2.24 28.17
N ARG A 186 2.62 -3.25 27.86
CA ARG A 186 2.71 -4.53 28.58
C ARG A 186 3.82 -4.58 29.64
N PHE A 187 4.65 -3.54 29.77
CA PHE A 187 5.71 -3.48 30.78
C PHE A 187 5.13 -3.77 32.18
N GLY A 188 5.55 -4.89 32.76
CA GLY A 188 5.07 -5.40 34.06
C GLY A 188 4.46 -6.82 34.04
N LYS A 189 4.21 -7.42 32.87
CA LYS A 189 3.57 -8.75 32.74
C LYS A 189 4.39 -9.85 32.01
N GLY A 190 5.71 -9.75 31.94
CA GLY A 190 6.56 -10.75 31.25
C GLY A 190 6.62 -10.50 29.73
N ALA A 191 7.10 -9.32 29.34
CA ALA A 191 6.95 -8.71 28.03
C ALA A 191 8.04 -9.11 27.01
N GLU A 192 8.25 -10.40 26.77
CA GLU A 192 9.18 -10.84 25.71
C GLU A 192 8.51 -10.95 24.33
N ASP A 193 7.19 -11.11 24.27
CA ASP A 193 6.49 -11.29 23.00
C ASP A 193 6.04 -9.95 22.39
N GLY A 194 6.52 -9.68 21.18
CA GLY A 194 6.26 -8.49 20.35
C GLY A 194 4.85 -8.40 19.77
N GLY A 195 3.82 -8.52 20.61
CA GLY A 195 2.40 -8.39 20.25
C GLY A 195 1.87 -9.51 19.35
N SER A 196 0.62 -9.91 19.52
CA SER A 196 -0.04 -10.80 18.53
C SER A 196 -0.61 -9.98 17.37
N ALA A 197 -0.88 -10.63 16.23
CA ALA A 197 -1.56 -10.00 15.09
C ALA A 197 -2.93 -9.39 15.50
N ASP A 198 -3.64 -10.05 16.42
CA ASP A 198 -4.92 -9.58 16.98
C ASP A 198 -4.80 -8.25 17.74
N GLU A 199 -3.60 -7.90 18.21
CA GLU A 199 -3.34 -6.61 18.85
C GLU A 199 -2.82 -5.57 17.85
N LEU A 200 -1.99 -6.01 16.91
CA LEU A 200 -1.33 -5.11 15.96
C LEU A 200 -2.28 -4.60 14.88
N LEU A 201 -3.15 -5.43 14.29
CA LEU A 201 -4.03 -5.00 13.22
C LEU A 201 -5.01 -3.89 13.67
N PRO A 202 -5.72 -3.99 14.82
CA PRO A 202 -6.54 -2.90 15.33
C PRO A 202 -5.77 -1.59 15.55
N LEU A 203 -4.53 -1.67 16.04
CA LEU A 203 -3.68 -0.51 16.23
C LEU A 203 -3.22 0.08 14.90
N PHE A 204 -2.95 -0.76 13.90
CA PHE A 204 -2.59 -0.36 12.56
C PHE A 204 -3.74 0.38 11.87
N ILE A 205 -4.97 -0.13 11.95
CA ILE A 205 -6.17 0.54 11.45
C ILE A 205 -6.35 1.91 12.13
N ALA A 206 -6.19 1.96 13.46
CA ALA A 206 -6.28 3.22 14.19
C ALA A 206 -5.19 4.23 13.77
N ALA A 207 -3.95 3.79 13.61
CA ALA A 207 -2.84 4.63 13.14
C ALA A 207 -3.06 5.12 11.70
N LEU A 208 -3.61 4.26 10.83
CA LEU A 208 -3.95 4.62 9.46
C LEU A 208 -5.03 5.71 9.41
N ILE A 209 -6.09 5.58 10.22
CA ILE A 209 -7.12 6.62 10.34
C ILE A 209 -6.49 7.93 10.81
N LEU A 210 -5.59 7.88 11.80
CA LEU A 210 -4.90 9.08 12.31
C LEU A 210 -3.98 9.72 11.28
N ALA A 211 -3.33 8.91 10.44
CA ALA A 211 -2.41 9.38 9.39
C ALA A 211 -3.14 10.00 8.19
N GLN A 212 -4.36 9.54 7.90
CA GLN A 212 -5.18 9.97 6.76
C GLN A 212 -4.44 9.99 5.39
N PRO A 213 -3.66 8.96 5.02
CA PRO A 213 -3.02 8.94 3.72
C PRO A 213 -4.07 8.96 2.60
N GLN A 214 -3.78 9.70 1.54
CA GLN A 214 -4.64 9.78 0.36
C GLN A 214 -4.25 8.69 -0.66
N GLY A 215 -5.19 8.31 -1.52
CA GLY A 215 -4.88 7.39 -2.63
C GLY A 215 -4.53 5.96 -2.20
N LEU A 216 -5.06 5.47 -1.08
CA LEU A 216 -4.70 4.16 -0.50
C LEU A 216 -4.93 2.97 -1.44
N MET A 217 -6.06 2.93 -2.13
CA MET A 217 -6.39 1.89 -3.10
C MET A 217 -5.50 1.98 -4.34
N SER A 218 -5.29 3.21 -4.83
CA SER A 218 -4.38 3.47 -5.95
C SER A 218 -2.93 3.07 -5.63
N LEU A 219 -2.47 3.41 -4.43
CA LEU A 219 -1.17 3.03 -3.90
C LEU A 219 -1.03 1.51 -3.76
N LEU A 220 -2.05 0.86 -3.19
CA LEU A 220 -2.07 -0.59 -3.05
C LEU A 220 -1.99 -1.28 -4.42
N HIS A 221 -2.73 -0.78 -5.40
CA HIS A 221 -2.66 -1.26 -6.78
C HIS A 221 -1.25 -1.06 -7.35
N TYR A 222 -0.71 0.15 -7.22
CA TYR A 222 0.65 0.49 -7.68
C TYR A 222 1.72 -0.44 -7.10
N VAL A 223 1.71 -0.69 -5.79
CA VAL A 223 2.68 -1.57 -5.13
C VAL A 223 2.56 -3.01 -5.62
N ARG A 224 1.34 -3.54 -5.73
CA ARG A 224 1.11 -4.91 -6.24
C ARG A 224 1.58 -5.09 -7.68
N THR A 225 1.41 -4.07 -8.51
CA THR A 225 1.72 -4.15 -9.94
C THR A 225 3.22 -4.02 -10.20
N PHE A 226 3.92 -3.14 -9.48
CA PHE A 226 5.30 -2.76 -9.83
C PHE A 226 6.37 -3.25 -8.86
N HIS A 227 6.03 -3.79 -7.69
CA HIS A 227 7.03 -4.33 -6.78
C HIS A 227 7.43 -5.76 -7.15
N LEU A 228 8.42 -5.91 -8.03
CA LEU A 228 8.83 -7.23 -8.54
C LEU A 228 9.82 -7.93 -7.60
N ALA A 229 10.61 -7.15 -6.87
CA ALA A 229 11.63 -7.65 -5.95
C ALA A 229 11.05 -8.16 -4.60
N GLY A 230 9.74 -8.11 -4.41
CA GLY A 230 9.12 -8.35 -3.10
C GLY A 230 9.24 -9.78 -2.59
N ASN A 231 9.63 -9.91 -1.33
CA ASN A 231 9.48 -11.17 -0.60
C ASN A 231 8.03 -11.33 -0.14
N TRP A 232 7.14 -11.68 -1.08
CA TRP A 232 5.70 -11.85 -0.83
C TRP A 232 5.36 -12.95 0.20
N ALA A 233 6.26 -13.90 0.41
CA ALA A 233 6.12 -14.93 1.44
C ALA A 233 6.66 -14.48 2.81
N GLY A 234 7.35 -13.34 2.87
CA GLY A 234 8.03 -12.84 4.05
C GLY A 234 7.39 -11.58 4.63
N GLN A 235 8.25 -10.69 5.14
CA GLN A 235 7.85 -9.50 5.86
C GLN A 235 7.08 -8.50 4.97
N ASP A 236 7.53 -8.29 3.72
CA ASP A 236 6.90 -7.36 2.80
C ASP A 236 5.47 -7.78 2.47
N GLY A 237 5.26 -9.06 2.14
CA GLY A 237 3.94 -9.61 1.89
C GLY A 237 3.02 -9.54 3.11
N PHE A 238 3.54 -9.81 4.31
CA PHE A 238 2.78 -9.65 5.55
C PHE A 238 2.34 -8.19 5.78
N GLN A 239 3.24 -7.23 5.57
CA GLN A 239 2.95 -5.80 5.75
C GLN A 239 1.93 -5.29 4.72
N LEU A 240 2.06 -5.69 3.45
CA LEU A 240 1.09 -5.33 2.43
C LEU A 240 -0.27 -5.97 2.71
N ALA A 241 -0.32 -7.26 3.05
CA ALA A 241 -1.56 -7.96 3.42
C ALA A 241 -2.24 -7.31 4.64
N THR A 242 -1.48 -6.71 5.55
CA THR A 242 -2.05 -5.93 6.66
C THR A 242 -2.70 -4.64 6.17
N LEU A 243 -2.02 -3.89 5.30
CA LEU A 243 -2.60 -2.69 4.70
C LEU A 243 -3.90 -3.04 3.97
N GLU A 244 -3.89 -4.13 3.20
CA GLU A 244 -5.07 -4.66 2.50
C GLU A 244 -6.21 -5.03 3.46
N ALA A 245 -5.90 -5.71 4.55
CA ALA A 245 -6.88 -6.06 5.58
C ALA A 245 -7.45 -4.81 6.25
N ALA A 246 -6.61 -3.81 6.53
CA ALA A 246 -7.04 -2.53 7.11
C ALA A 246 -7.95 -1.76 6.15
N ILE A 247 -7.59 -1.65 4.87
CA ILE A 247 -8.41 -1.01 3.84
C ILE A 247 -9.73 -1.76 3.68
N SER A 248 -9.70 -3.10 3.58
CA SER A 248 -10.92 -3.91 3.44
C SER A 248 -11.85 -3.74 4.64
N PHE A 249 -11.30 -3.70 5.85
CA PHE A 249 -12.05 -3.42 7.07
C PHE A 249 -12.73 -2.04 7.00
N LEU A 250 -11.99 -1.00 6.58
CA LEU A 250 -12.51 0.35 6.44
C LEU A 250 -13.61 0.43 5.37
N MET A 251 -13.42 -0.22 4.22
CA MET A 251 -14.40 -0.30 3.13
C MET A 251 -15.71 -0.96 3.59
N GLN A 252 -15.63 -2.04 4.38
CA GLN A 252 -16.82 -2.71 4.94
C GLN A 252 -17.61 -1.85 5.92
N HIS A 253 -16.98 -0.83 6.50
CA HIS A 253 -17.59 0.12 7.43
C HIS A 253 -17.91 1.48 6.77
N LEU A 254 -17.81 1.57 5.44
CA LEU A 254 -18.19 2.80 4.74
C LEU A 254 -19.71 3.05 4.91
N PRO A 255 -20.11 4.30 5.24
CA PRO A 255 -21.49 4.72 5.11
C PRO A 255 -22.00 4.46 3.68
N PRO A 256 -23.22 3.94 3.51
CA PRO A 256 -23.80 3.71 2.19
C PRO A 256 -23.83 4.97 1.32
N GLU A 257 -23.89 6.16 1.91
CA GLU A 257 -23.86 7.45 1.20
C GLU A 257 -22.49 7.78 0.58
N LEU A 258 -21.41 7.16 1.07
CA LEU A 258 -20.07 7.30 0.52
C LEU A 258 -19.74 6.19 -0.48
N MET A 259 -20.54 5.13 -0.56
CA MET A 259 -20.30 4.06 -1.52
C MET A 259 -20.64 4.53 -2.94
N PRO A 260 -19.77 4.24 -3.92
CA PRO A 260 -20.10 4.47 -5.32
C PRO A 260 -21.37 3.68 -5.70
N PRO A 261 -22.26 4.25 -6.55
CA PRO A 261 -23.45 3.55 -6.99
C PRO A 261 -23.06 2.24 -7.71
N PRO A 262 -23.83 1.16 -7.58
CA PRO A 262 -23.52 -0.14 -8.20
C PRO A 262 -23.24 -0.07 -9.71
N SER A 263 -23.82 0.92 -10.41
CA SER A 263 -23.61 1.16 -11.83
C SER A 263 -22.26 1.79 -12.19
N SER A 264 -21.45 2.20 -11.21
CA SER A 264 -20.10 2.73 -11.46
C SER A 264 -19.01 1.66 -11.45
N TYR A 265 -19.33 0.43 -11.03
CA TYR A 265 -18.41 -0.72 -11.07
C TYR A 265 -18.38 -1.43 -12.45
N HIS A 266 -18.94 -0.82 -13.50
CA HIS A 266 -19.00 -1.44 -14.82
C HIS A 266 -17.60 -1.48 -15.50
N ASP A 267 -17.23 -2.68 -15.98
CA ASP A 267 -16.16 -3.01 -16.94
C ASP A 267 -14.67 -3.04 -16.51
N THR A 268 -14.34 -3.23 -15.23
CA THR A 268 -12.95 -3.62 -14.85
C THR A 268 -12.77 -5.13 -14.66
N SER A 269 -13.86 -5.89 -14.44
CA SER A 269 -13.81 -7.33 -14.15
C SER A 269 -13.37 -8.21 -15.33
N GLU A 270 -13.47 -7.73 -16.58
CA GLU A 270 -12.93 -8.47 -17.73
C GLU A 270 -11.39 -8.48 -17.78
N SER A 271 -10.70 -7.66 -16.96
CA SER A 271 -9.24 -7.53 -17.03
C SER A 271 -8.46 -8.43 -16.06
N HIS A 272 -9.10 -9.01 -15.02
CA HIS A 272 -8.38 -9.74 -13.96
C HIS A 272 -8.40 -11.28 -14.09
N SER A 273 -9.02 -11.84 -15.11
CA SER A 273 -9.11 -13.30 -15.31
C SER A 273 -7.88 -13.97 -15.96
N LEU A 274 -6.80 -13.24 -16.26
CA LEU A 274 -5.69 -13.74 -17.10
C LEU A 274 -4.35 -14.03 -16.38
N VAL A 275 -4.28 -14.02 -15.04
CA VAL A 275 -2.99 -14.22 -14.31
C VAL A 275 -2.84 -15.60 -13.65
N ALA A 276 -3.67 -16.60 -14.02
CA ALA A 276 -3.56 -17.94 -13.43
C ALA A 276 -2.83 -18.99 -14.29
N GLU A 277 -2.37 -18.67 -15.51
CA GLU A 277 -1.56 -19.61 -16.30
C GLU A 277 -0.37 -18.89 -16.92
N ALA A 278 0.81 -19.12 -16.35
CA ALA A 278 2.07 -18.84 -17.01
C ALA A 278 2.48 -20.05 -17.87
N PRO A 279 2.47 -19.95 -19.21
CA PRO A 279 3.39 -20.68 -20.06
C PRO A 279 4.47 -19.70 -20.55
N GLY A 280 5.73 -20.06 -20.34
CA GLY A 280 6.88 -19.19 -20.55
C GLY A 280 7.22 -18.86 -22.01
N MET A 281 8.18 -17.94 -22.13
CA MET A 281 9.13 -17.74 -23.25
C MET A 281 8.54 -17.41 -24.63
N SER A 282 8.80 -16.18 -25.14
CA SER A 282 9.35 -15.99 -26.50
C SER A 282 9.68 -14.53 -26.92
N ILE A 283 9.56 -13.49 -26.08
CA ILE A 283 9.86 -12.11 -26.53
C ILE A 283 11.35 -11.77 -26.42
N LEU A 284 12.06 -12.31 -25.42
CA LEU A 284 13.51 -12.10 -25.29
C LEU A 284 14.35 -12.89 -26.32
N GLU A 285 13.82 -13.98 -26.90
CA GLU A 285 14.51 -14.70 -28.00
C GLU A 285 14.46 -13.92 -29.32
N ALA A 286 13.52 -12.99 -29.51
CA ALA A 286 13.45 -12.19 -30.73
C ALA A 286 14.42 -10.99 -30.76
N LEU A 287 15.05 -10.65 -29.63
CA LEU A 287 15.98 -9.52 -29.52
C LEU A 287 17.46 -9.96 -29.39
N LEU A 288 17.73 -11.27 -29.29
CA LEU A 288 19.09 -11.81 -29.13
C LEU A 288 19.61 -12.63 -30.32
N ASP A 289 18.89 -12.67 -31.45
CA ASP A 289 19.23 -13.52 -32.61
C ASP A 289 20.11 -12.82 -33.68
N GLU A 290 20.86 -11.78 -33.30
CA GLU A 290 21.83 -11.08 -34.17
C GLU A 290 23.29 -11.36 -33.77
N ASP A 291 23.66 -12.63 -33.50
CA ASP A 291 25.07 -13.00 -33.51
C ASP A 291 25.33 -14.44 -33.98
N GLY A 292 26.08 -14.53 -35.09
CA GLY A 292 26.41 -15.77 -35.77
C GLY A 292 27.36 -16.71 -34.99
N PRO A 293 27.55 -17.95 -35.50
CA PRO A 293 28.24 -18.99 -34.75
C PRO A 293 29.75 -18.73 -34.65
N LEU A 294 30.22 -18.37 -33.45
CA LEU A 294 31.63 -18.48 -33.10
C LEU A 294 31.98 -19.95 -32.82
N SER A 295 32.62 -20.55 -33.81
CA SER A 295 33.30 -21.86 -33.74
C SER A 295 34.38 -21.85 -32.65
N PHE A 296 34.12 -22.49 -31.50
CA PHE A 296 35.16 -22.83 -30.53
C PHE A 296 35.87 -24.12 -30.93
N GLY A 297 37.13 -23.97 -31.33
CA GLY A 297 38.05 -25.07 -31.59
C GLY A 297 38.42 -25.82 -30.32
N SER A 298 38.32 -27.15 -30.37
CA SER A 298 38.81 -28.07 -29.36
C SER A 298 40.34 -28.02 -29.25
N GLY A 299 40.86 -27.46 -28.17
CA GLY A 299 42.27 -27.55 -27.79
C GLY A 299 42.46 -28.52 -26.62
N LYS A 300 42.99 -29.71 -26.91
CA LYS A 300 43.56 -30.64 -25.91
C LYS A 300 44.91 -30.09 -25.46
N TYR A 301 45.11 -29.88 -24.15
CA TYR A 301 46.37 -30.13 -23.43
C TYR A 301 46.05 -30.39 -21.96
#